data_AF-A0A097ECW8-F1
#
_entry.id   AF-A0A097ECW8-F1
#
_cell.length_a   1.000
_cell.length_b   1.000
_cell.length_c   1.000
_cell.angle_alpha   90.00
_cell.angle_beta   90.00
_cell.angle_gamma   90.00
#
_symmetry.space_group_name_H-M   'P 1'
#
loop_
_entity.id
_entity.type
_entity.pdbx_description
1 polymer ?
#
loop_
_entity_poly.entity_id
_entity_poly.type
_entity_poly.pdbx_seq_one_letter_code
_entity_poly.pdbx_strand_id
1 'polypeptide(L)'
;MAADKLEIDNASILDNPNERQVEFSGEVDAEELQFAVQYDVLEALSGDAPEEDDAVEMFNRFSDEIAEAGLAALARNPDQPLIVISENDLE
;
A
#
# COMPACT_ATOMS: atom_id res chain seq x y z
N MET A 1 7.38 -8.06 -21.02
CA MET A 1 7.30 -8.98 -19.86
C MET A 1 6.25 -8.34 -18.98
N ALA A 2 5.10 -9.00 -18.79
CA ALA A 2 4.12 -8.49 -17.85
C ALA A 2 4.77 -8.63 -16.48
N ALA A 3 5.21 -7.51 -15.90
CA ALA A 3 5.49 -7.47 -14.47
C ALA A 3 4.15 -7.75 -13.80
N ASP A 4 4.11 -8.71 -12.89
CA ASP A 4 2.99 -8.89 -11.98
C ASP A 4 2.73 -7.52 -11.36
N LYS A 5 1.67 -6.83 -11.80
CA LYS A 5 1.42 -5.43 -11.43
C LYS A 5 0.23 -5.45 -10.49
N LEU A 6 0.44 -4.97 -9.27
CA LEU A 6 -0.65 -4.70 -8.35
C LEU A 6 -1.53 -3.60 -8.95
N GLU A 7 -2.79 -3.93 -9.26
CA GLU A 7 -3.79 -2.96 -9.68
C GLU A 7 -4.56 -2.47 -8.47
N ILE A 8 -4.26 -1.24 -8.03
CA ILE A 8 -4.89 -0.65 -6.85
C ILE A 8 -6.29 -0.12 -7.19
N ASP A 9 -7.31 -0.58 -6.47
CA ASP A 9 -8.66 -0.02 -6.58
C ASP A 9 -8.74 1.29 -5.81
N ASN A 10 -8.72 2.40 -6.53
CA ASN A 10 -8.70 3.73 -5.95
C ASN A 10 -10.01 4.12 -5.24
N ALA A 11 -11.11 3.41 -5.52
CA ALA A 11 -12.40 3.64 -4.87
C ALA A 11 -12.47 2.96 -3.49
N SER A 12 -11.64 1.97 -3.26
CA SER A 12 -11.52 1.24 -1.98
C SER A 12 -10.53 1.84 -0.99
N ILE A 13 -9.75 2.86 -1.41
CA ILE A 13 -8.76 3.50 -0.55
C ILE A 13 -9.46 4.21 0.61
N LEU A 14 -9.10 3.82 1.83
CA LEU A 14 -9.65 4.35 3.07
C LEU A 14 -8.51 4.65 4.04
N ASP A 15 -8.49 5.87 4.59
CA ASP A 15 -7.56 6.20 5.65
C ASP A 15 -8.04 5.61 6.99
N ASN A 16 -7.15 4.93 7.69
CA ASN A 16 -7.38 4.46 9.04
C ASN A 16 -6.38 5.14 9.99
N PRO A 17 -6.72 6.34 10.51
CA PRO A 17 -5.83 7.10 11.38
C PRO A 17 -5.66 6.43 12.75
N ASN A 18 -6.56 5.52 13.16
CA ASN A 18 -6.44 4.78 14.41
C ASN A 18 -5.26 3.79 14.36
N GLU A 19 -5.07 3.14 13.23
CA GLU A 19 -3.98 2.19 12.99
C GLU A 19 -2.79 2.84 12.26
N ARG A 20 -2.89 4.14 11.93
CA ARG A 20 -1.89 4.91 11.18
C ARG A 20 -1.51 4.22 9.87
N GLN A 21 -2.52 3.80 9.12
CA GLN A 21 -2.35 3.12 7.84
C GLN A 21 -3.46 3.52 6.86
N VAL A 22 -3.19 3.35 5.57
CA VAL A 22 -4.15 3.50 4.48
C VAL A 22 -4.50 2.10 3.98
N GLU A 23 -5.76 1.71 4.12
CA GLU A 23 -6.28 0.42 3.68
C GLU A 23 -6.84 0.55 2.27
N PHE A 24 -6.61 -0.44 1.42
CA PHE A 24 -7.12 -0.47 0.06
C PHE A 24 -7.19 -1.91 -0.45
N SER A 25 -8.03 -2.14 -1.44
CA SER A 25 -8.08 -3.38 -2.18
C SER A 25 -7.22 -3.25 -3.43
N GLY A 26 -6.50 -4.32 -3.77
CA GLY A 26 -5.76 -4.41 -5.00
C GLY A 26 -5.90 -5.78 -5.65
N GLU A 27 -5.84 -5.82 -6.98
CA GLU A 27 -5.86 -7.06 -7.75
C GLU A 27 -4.43 -7.45 -8.12
N VAL A 28 -4.06 -8.69 -7.83
CA VAL A 28 -2.80 -9.33 -8.25
C VAL A 28 -3.15 -10.66 -8.87
N ASP A 29 -2.69 -10.94 -10.09
CA ASP A 29 -2.97 -12.22 -10.78
C ASP A 29 -4.47 -12.58 -10.89
N ALA A 30 -5.33 -11.56 -11.04
CA ALA A 30 -6.80 -11.69 -11.02
C ALA A 30 -7.40 -12.19 -9.69
N GLU A 31 -6.64 -12.06 -8.60
CA GLU A 31 -7.10 -12.26 -7.23
C GLU A 31 -7.19 -10.91 -6.51
N GLU A 32 -8.38 -10.61 -5.97
CA GLU A 32 -8.59 -9.42 -5.14
C GLU A 32 -8.06 -9.67 -3.74
N LEU A 33 -7.11 -8.84 -3.30
CA LEU A 33 -6.42 -8.94 -2.04
C LEU A 33 -6.55 -7.61 -1.28
N GLN A 34 -6.55 -7.70 0.05
CA GLN A 34 -6.59 -6.52 0.92
C GLN A 34 -5.16 -6.12 1.29
N PHE A 35 -4.83 -4.84 1.12
CA PHE A 35 -3.55 -4.26 1.48
C PHE A 35 -3.73 -3.09 2.45
N ALA A 36 -2.69 -2.83 3.24
CA ALA A 36 -2.61 -1.66 4.10
C ALA A 36 -1.20 -1.06 4.02
N VAL A 37 -1.07 0.22 3.70
CA VAL A 37 0.20 0.95 3.75
C VAL A 37 0.30 1.70 5.06
N GLN A 38 1.34 1.42 5.85
CA GLN A 38 1.61 2.19 7.06
C GLN A 38 2.05 3.61 6.74
N TYR A 39 1.72 4.56 7.60
CA TYR A 39 2.14 5.96 7.45
C TYR A 39 3.67 6.09 7.42
N ASP A 40 4.41 5.21 8.08
CA ASP A 40 5.88 5.16 8.01
C ASP A 40 6.38 4.95 6.56
N VAL A 41 5.67 4.17 5.73
CA VAL A 41 6.00 4.01 4.30
C VAL A 41 5.78 5.30 3.55
N LEU A 42 4.64 5.96 3.79
CA LEU A 42 4.32 7.24 3.15
C LEU A 42 5.34 8.31 3.57
N GLU A 43 5.74 8.33 4.84
CA GLU A 43 6.78 9.20 5.39
C GLU A 43 8.14 8.93 4.76
N ALA A 44 8.52 7.67 4.57
CA ALA A 44 9.78 7.30 3.93
C ALA A 44 9.83 7.73 2.45
N LEU A 45 8.71 7.62 1.73
CA LEU A 45 8.61 7.99 0.33
C LEU A 45 8.54 9.51 0.10
N SER A 46 7.76 10.21 0.94
CA SER A 46 7.58 11.66 0.83
C SER A 46 8.69 12.47 1.51
N GLY A 47 9.35 11.88 2.51
CA GLY A 47 10.25 12.54 3.46
C GLY A 47 9.56 13.26 4.61
N ASP A 48 8.22 13.23 4.70
CA ASP A 48 7.43 13.90 5.73
C ASP A 48 6.19 13.09 6.11
N ALA A 49 5.79 13.14 7.39
CA ALA A 49 4.68 12.32 7.87
C ALA A 49 3.36 12.77 7.22
N PRO A 50 2.50 11.84 6.77
CA PRO A 50 1.15 12.22 6.34
C PRO A 50 0.38 12.88 7.49
N GLU A 51 -0.21 14.05 7.22
CA GLU A 51 -1.16 14.71 8.11
C GLU A 51 -2.55 14.04 8.05
N GLU A 52 -3.45 14.39 8.98
CA GLU A 52 -4.85 13.92 8.95
C GLU A 52 -5.48 14.32 7.60
N ASP A 53 -6.10 13.36 6.89
CA ASP A 53 -6.65 13.45 5.51
C ASP A 53 -5.63 13.50 4.33
N ASP A 54 -4.35 13.83 4.54
CA ASP A 54 -3.35 13.90 3.45
C ASP A 54 -2.80 12.51 3.04
N ALA A 55 -2.98 11.50 3.90
CA ALA A 55 -2.45 10.15 3.67
C ALA A 55 -2.94 9.53 2.34
N VAL A 56 -4.20 9.76 1.97
CA VAL A 56 -4.78 9.26 0.71
C VAL A 56 -4.17 9.99 -0.49
N GLU A 57 -3.97 11.31 -0.41
CA GLU A 57 -3.35 12.08 -1.48
C GLU A 57 -1.89 11.67 -1.70
N MET A 58 -1.14 11.48 -0.62
CA MET A 58 0.23 10.96 -0.66
C MET A 58 0.26 9.54 -1.22
N PHE A 59 -0.62 8.66 -0.78
CA PHE A 59 -0.75 7.31 -1.32
C PHE A 59 -0.96 7.34 -2.83
N ASN A 60 -1.90 8.16 -3.32
CA ASN A 60 -2.17 8.29 -4.76
C ASN A 60 -0.93 8.77 -5.52
N ARG A 61 -0.19 9.72 -4.94
CA ARG A 61 1.05 10.27 -5.53
C ARG A 61 2.16 9.24 -5.65
N PHE A 62 2.29 8.34 -4.68
CA PHE A 62 3.32 7.30 -4.62
C PHE A 62 2.77 5.89 -4.94
N SER A 63 1.64 5.82 -5.63
CA SER A 63 0.93 4.56 -5.89
C SER A 63 1.76 3.53 -6.68
N ASP A 64 2.62 3.96 -7.60
CA ASP A 64 3.54 3.03 -8.30
C ASP A 64 4.57 2.41 -7.34
N GLU A 65 5.21 3.19 -6.46
CA GLU A 65 6.18 2.66 -5.48
C GLU A 65 5.50 1.77 -4.44
N ILE A 66 4.30 2.17 -4.01
CA ILE A 66 3.46 1.37 -3.11
C ILE A 66 3.03 0.06 -3.77
N ALA A 67 2.73 0.07 -5.07
CA ALA A 67 2.38 -1.14 -5.80
C ALA A 67 3.56 -2.14 -5.84
N GLU A 68 4.78 -1.65 -6.06
CA GLU A 68 5.99 -2.47 -5.98
C GLU A 68 6.21 -3.03 -4.55
N ALA A 69 6.07 -2.18 -3.54
CA ALA A 69 6.20 -2.58 -2.14
C ALA A 69 5.10 -3.58 -1.70
N GLY A 70 3.88 -3.43 -2.25
CA GLY A 70 2.77 -4.35 -2.04
C GLY A 70 3.07 -5.76 -2.53
N LEU A 71 3.74 -5.88 -3.68
CA LEU A 71 4.18 -7.17 -4.19
C LEU A 71 5.28 -7.78 -3.34
N ALA A 72 6.23 -6.97 -2.84
CA ALA A 72 7.26 -7.43 -1.92
C ALA A 72 6.65 -7.93 -0.59
N ALA A 73 5.71 -7.18 -0.02
CA ALA A 73 4.98 -7.55 1.19
C ALA A 73 4.14 -8.82 0.99
N LEU A 74 3.47 -8.95 -0.17
CA LEU A 74 2.73 -10.14 -0.56
C LEU A 74 3.66 -11.36 -0.69
N ALA A 75 4.80 -11.21 -1.36
CA ALA A 75 5.78 -12.29 -1.49
C ALA A 75 6.35 -12.75 -0.13
N ARG A 76 6.45 -11.82 0.83
CA ARG A 76 6.88 -12.11 2.20
C ARG A 76 5.81 -12.85 2.99
N ASN A 77 4.53 -12.50 2.83
CA ASN A 77 3.43 -13.08 3.60
C ASN A 77 2.15 -13.30 2.78
N PRO A 78 2.13 -14.25 1.83
CA PRO A 78 0.99 -14.45 0.94
C PRO A 78 -0.25 -15.03 1.62
N ASP A 79 -0.08 -15.68 2.78
CA ASP A 79 -1.17 -16.31 3.54
C ASP A 79 -1.92 -15.35 4.48
N GLN A 80 -1.55 -14.07 4.53
CA GLN A 80 -2.22 -13.10 5.42
C GLN A 80 -3.50 -12.55 4.78
N PRO A 81 -4.59 -12.41 5.56
CA PRO A 81 -5.83 -11.83 5.05
C PRO A 81 -5.73 -10.34 4.74
N LEU A 82 -4.75 -9.65 5.33
CA LEU A 82 -4.40 -8.25 5.08
C LEU A 82 -2.89 -8.15 4.91
N ILE A 83 -2.45 -7.69 3.76
CA ILE A 83 -1.04 -7.49 3.45
C ILE A 83 -0.63 -6.10 3.93
N VAL A 84 0.08 -6.06 5.05
CA VAL A 84 0.59 -4.79 5.59
C VAL A 84 1.94 -4.48 4.96
N ILE A 85 1.97 -3.39 4.20
CA ILE A 85 3.14 -2.80 3.57
C ILE A 85 3.82 -1.92 4.62
N SER A 86 5.08 -2.23 4.88
CA SER A 86 5.94 -1.54 5.83
C SER A 86 7.17 -0.97 5.14
N GLU A 87 7.91 -0.11 5.84
CA GLU A 87 9.14 0.48 5.30
C GLU A 87 10.17 -0.57 4.85
N ASN A 88 10.07 -1.80 5.38
CA ASN A 88 10.96 -2.91 5.02
C ASN A 88 10.66 -3.47 3.61
N ASP A 89 9.50 -3.17 3.06
CA ASP A 89 9.05 -3.69 1.77
C ASP A 89 9.39 -2.72 0.61
N LEU A 90 10.04 -1.59 0.90
CA LEU A 90 10.50 -0.58 -0.07
C LEU A 90 11.87 -0.88 -0.72
N GLU A 91 12.58 -1.94 -0.29
CA GLU A 91 13.96 -2.27 -0.70
C GLU A 91 14.09 -3.29 -1.84
#